data_AF-A0A0D2QEN0-F1
#
_entry.id   AF-A0A0D2QEN0-F1
#
_cell.length_a   1.000
_cell.length_b   1.000
_cell.length_c   1.000
_cell.angle_alpha   90.00
_cell.angle_beta   90.00
_cell.angle_gamma   90.00
#
_symmetry.space_group_name_H-M   'P 1'
#
loop_
_entity.id
_entity.type
_entity.pdbx_description
1 polymer ?
#
loop_
_entity_poly.entity_id
_entity_poly.type
_entity_poly.pdbx_seq_one_letter_code
_entity_poly.pdbx_strand_id
1 'polypeptide(L)' 'MPNSEQNFRLNWAALGYGEKRQEEGPDYTIFVGDLAADVSDYMLQETFKAVYPSVKSAKVVTDRTSC' A
#
# COMPACT_ATOMS: atom_id res chain seq x y z
N MET A 1 36.77 -20.95 8.73
CA MET A 1 36.82 -22.37 9.14
C MET A 1 36.85 -23.21 7.88
N PRO A 2 37.97 -23.86 7.52
CA PRO A 2 38.02 -24.72 6.35
C PRO A 2 37.46 -26.11 6.72
N ASN A 3 36.55 -26.63 5.89
CA ASN A 3 35.87 -27.95 5.97
C ASN A 3 34.51 -28.06 6.70
N SER A 4 33.74 -26.98 6.89
CA SER A 4 32.33 -27.13 7.28
C SER A 4 31.42 -27.13 6.04
N GLU A 5 30.92 -28.29 5.61
CA GLU A 5 29.76 -28.40 4.69
C GLU A 5 28.43 -28.00 5.38
N GLN A 6 28.46 -26.96 6.21
CA GLN A 6 27.27 -26.43 6.84
C GLN A 6 26.65 -25.40 5.90
N ASN A 7 25.45 -25.70 5.42
CA ASN A 7 24.63 -24.69 4.74
C ASN A 7 24.25 -23.61 5.75
N PHE A 8 24.96 -22.48 5.70
CA PHE A 8 24.63 -21.32 6.50
C PHE A 8 23.39 -20.65 5.91
N ARG A 9 22.27 -20.72 6.63
CA ARG A 9 21.09 -19.93 6.29
C ARG A 9 21.15 -18.62 7.06
N LEU A 10 21.43 -17.54 6.34
CA LEU A 10 21.33 -16.20 6.88
C LEU A 10 19.85 -15.88 7.14
N ASN A 11 19.47 -15.78 8.42
CA ASN A 11 18.18 -15.23 8.81
C ASN A 11 18.40 -13.76 9.14
N TRP A 12 17.57 -12.90 8.57
CA TRP A 12 17.62 -11.46 8.81
C TRP A 12 17.30 -11.17 10.28
N ALA A 13 18.13 -10.35 10.93
CA ALA A 13 17.88 -9.90 12.28
C ALA A 13 16.71 -8.91 12.28
N ALA A 14 15.53 -9.35 12.72
CA ALA A 14 14.46 -8.45 13.12
C ALA A 14 14.71 -8.04 14.57
N LEU A 15 15.38 -6.91 14.78
CA LEU A 15 15.39 -6.21 16.05
C LEU A 15 14.01 -5.59 16.26
N GLY A 16 13.22 -6.13 17.18
CA GLY A 16 12.01 -5.45 17.65
C GLY A 16 10.71 -6.22 17.43
N TYR A 17 9.82 -6.06 18.40
CA TYR A 17 8.54 -6.72 18.54
C TYR A 17 7.60 -6.40 17.35
N GLY A 18 7.24 -7.41 16.57
CA GLY A 18 6.01 -7.37 15.76
C GLY A 18 6.12 -6.88 14.32
N GLU A 19 7.27 -6.38 13.84
CA GLU A 19 7.48 -6.14 12.42
C GLU A 19 7.75 -7.47 11.70
N LYS A 20 6.67 -8.23 11.49
CA LYS A 20 6.60 -9.09 10.30
C LYS A 20 6.97 -8.15 9.16
N ARG A 21 8.09 -8.42 8.47
CA ARG A 21 8.53 -7.64 7.32
C ARG A 21 7.31 -7.19 6.54
N GLN A 22 6.99 -5.91 6.65
CA GLN A 22 6.09 -5.27 5.73
C GLN A 22 6.93 -5.24 4.45
N GLU A 23 6.89 -6.32 3.66
CA GLU A 23 7.55 -6.34 2.34
C GLU A 23 7.03 -5.17 1.48
N GLU A 24 5.80 -4.77 1.77
CA GLU A 24 5.19 -3.51 1.38
C GLU A 24 5.45 -2.53 2.52
N GLY A 25 6.14 -1.41 2.32
CA GLY A 25 6.38 -0.42 3.37
C GLY A 25 5.08 0.13 4.02
N PRO A 26 5.18 1.20 4.84
CA PRO A 26 3.99 1.79 5.48
C PRO A 26 2.92 2.15 4.45
N ASP A 27 1.65 1.95 4.81
CA ASP A 27 0.52 2.34 3.98
C ASP A 27 0.25 3.85 4.09
N TYR A 28 -0.01 4.49 2.95
CA TYR A 28 -0.27 5.92 2.87
C TYR A 28 -1.68 6.20 2.38
N THR A 29 -2.29 7.28 2.86
CA THR A 29 -3.59 7.78 2.41
C THR A 29 -3.43 9.19 1.86
N ILE A 30 -4.00 9.44 0.68
CA ILE A 30 -4.04 10.75 0.04
C ILE A 30 -5.50 11.22 -0.10
N PHE A 31 -5.71 12.53 -0.07
CA PHE A 31 -7.01 13.15 -0.27
C PHE A 31 -6.99 13.95 -1.56
N VAL A 32 -7.99 13.72 -2.43
CA VAL A 32 -8.14 14.38 -3.73
C VAL A 32 -9.51 15.06 -3.75
N GLY A 33 -9.52 16.37 -4.03
CA GLY A 33 -10.73 17.18 -4.15
C GLY A 33 -11.11 17.46 -5.60
N ASP A 34 -12.12 18.31 -5.80
CA ASP A 34 -12.58 18.80 -7.11
C ASP A 34 -12.88 17.69 -8.14
N LEU A 35 -13.34 16.54 -7.64
CA LEU A 35 -13.82 15.46 -8.48
C LEU A 35 -15.19 15.83 -9.06
N ALA A 36 -15.40 15.50 -10.34
CA ALA A 36 -16.72 15.62 -10.94
C ALA A 36 -17.74 14.70 -10.25
N ALA A 37 -19.01 15.07 -10.29
CA ALA A 37 -20.08 14.36 -9.56
C ALA A 37 -20.32 12.93 -10.04
N ASP A 38 -19.88 12.60 -11.25
CA ASP A 38 -19.98 11.29 -11.89
C ASP A 38 -18.75 10.38 -11.63
N VAL A 39 -17.73 10.88 -10.92
CA VAL A 39 -16.56 10.07 -10.56
C VAL A 39 -16.97 8.99 -9.55
N SER A 40 -16.72 7.74 -9.92
CA SER A 40 -16.94 6.57 -9.06
C SER A 40 -15.64 6.09 -8.41
N ASP A 41 -15.77 5.33 -7.31
CA ASP A 41 -14.65 4.66 -6.63
C ASP A 41 -13.76 3.87 -7.60
N TYR A 42 -14.41 3.15 -8.53
CA TYR A 42 -13.73 2.34 -9.53
C TYR A 42 -12.90 3.18 -10.51
N MET A 43 -13.48 4.26 -11.05
CA MET A 43 -12.77 5.16 -11.97
C MET A 43 -11.58 5.82 -11.28
N LEU A 44 -11.76 6.27 -10.04
CA LEU A 44 -10.70 6.87 -9.24
C LEU A 44 -9.58 5.85 -8.98
N GLN A 45 -9.92 4.62 -8.59
CA GLN A 45 -8.94 3.56 -8.34
C GLN A 45 -8.15 3.21 -9.60
N GLU A 46 -8.81 2.92 -10.72
CA GLU A 46 -8.14 2.49 -11.95
C GLU A 46 -7.24 3.59 -12.53
N THR A 47 -7.66 4.85 -12.44
CA THR A 47 -6.87 5.99 -12.89
C THR A 47 -5.54 6.09 -12.14
N PHE A 48 -5.58 5.99 -10.80
CA PHE A 48 -4.35 6.03 -10.00
C PHE A 48 -3.53 4.75 -10.13
N LYS A 49 -4.18 3.58 -10.21
CA LYS A 49 -3.50 2.28 -10.32
C LYS A 49 -2.72 2.12 -11.63
N ALA A 50 -3.18 2.76 -12.71
CA ALA A 50 -2.46 2.81 -13.98
C ALA A 50 -1.06 3.47 -13.87
N VAL A 51 -0.89 4.39 -12.92
CA VAL A 51 0.38 5.11 -12.69
C VAL A 51 1.11 4.59 -11.45
N TYR A 52 0.38 4.22 -10.41
CA TYR A 52 0.87 3.77 -9.12
C TYR A 52 0.31 2.38 -8.80
N PRO A 53 1.00 1.30 -9.20
CA PRO A 53 0.53 -0.07 -8.97
C PRO A 53 0.31 -0.45 -7.50
N SER A 54 0.85 0.33 -6.56
CA SER A 54 0.71 0.17 -5.11
C SER A 54 -0.66 0.61 -4.55
N VAL A 55 -1.55 1.19 -5.38
CA VAL A 55 -2.88 1.61 -4.94
C VAL A 55 -3.72 0.39 -4.54
N LYS A 56 -4.08 0.33 -3.26
CA LYS A 56 -4.86 -0.77 -2.67
C LYS A 56 -6.37 -0.57 -2.82
N SER A 57 -6.87 0.65 -2.63
CA SER A 57 -8.28 0.99 -2.73
C SER A 57 -8.49 2.50 -2.97
N ALA A 58 -9.68 2.88 -3.41
CA ALA A 58 -10.12 4.27 -3.49
C ALA A 58 -11.57 4.40 -2.98
N LYS A 59 -11.93 5.58 -2.48
CA LYS A 59 -13.29 5.90 -2.02
C LYS A 59 -13.61 7.36 -2.29
N VAL A 60 -14.67 7.60 -3.04
CA VAL A 60 -15.25 8.91 -3.28
C VAL A 60 -16.17 9.25 -2.10
N VAL A 61 -15.98 10.45 -1.56
CA VAL A 61 -16.78 10.96 -0.44
C VAL A 61 -17.56 12.17 -0.95
N THR A 62 -18.87 12.00 -1.10
CA THR A 62 -19.80 13.08 -1.43
C THR A 62 -20.55 13.50 -0.16
N ASP A 63 -20.59 14.80 0.13
CA ASP A 63 -21.42 15.32 1.19
C ASP A 63 -22.91 15.11 0.84
N ARG A 64 -23.70 14.57 1.78
CA ARG A 64 -25.15 14.36 1.63
C ARG A 64 -25.98 15.59 2.04
N THR A 65 -25.36 16.70 2.42
CA THR A 65 -26.04 17.88 2.98
C THR A 65 -26.32 19.00 2.00
N SER A 66 -25.95 18.87 0.72
CA SER A 66 -26.31 19.85 -0.32
C SER A 66 -27.46 19.33 -1.19
N CYS A 67 -28.66 19.28 -0.59
CA CYS A 67 -29.92 19.32 -1.33
C CYS A 67 -30.46 20.75 -1.31
#